data_AF-A0A0C5WZJ7-F1
#
_entry.id   AF-A0A0C5WZJ7-F1
#
_cell.length_a   1.000
_cell.length_b   1.000
_cell.length_c   1.000
_cell.angle_alpha   90.00
_cell.angle_beta   90.00
_cell.angle_gamma   90.00
#
_symmetry.space_group_name_H-M   'P 1'
#
loop_
_entity.id
_entity.type
_entity.pdbx_description
1 polymer ?
#
loop_
_entity_poly.entity_id
_entity_poly.type
_entity_poly.pdbx_seq_one_letter_code
_entity_poly.pdbx_strand_id
1 'polypeptide(L)'
;MPDPNQPSIPAGWYPDGLGGQRWWDGAEWTEHTQHTQHDQPPPPPPPPVPAPAPAVIARPDPNRSRTLLVLGAAGGGLLALLLVVLVAARVLGGNDPESVATDYLGATFEGDHEAVCELLVEERRDALLVDAGAGDDCGQYADEQRDREDEESDRYEDDYGVSVDDIRAGFDYDLEVTDVDERGDDEAIVEVEQTTDYSGDDDFAAEVLDGVDRQRTTVRLKIVKEDGDWKVADPFYTGD
;
A
#
# COMPACT_ATOMS: atom_id res chain seq x y z
N MET A 1 18.26 16.58 -39.13
CA MET A 1 17.35 15.54 -38.61
C MET A 1 17.26 15.82 -37.12
N PRO A 2 16.08 16.07 -36.54
CA PRO A 2 15.92 16.20 -35.09
C PRO A 2 16.32 14.87 -34.41
N ASP A 3 16.94 14.99 -33.23
CA ASP A 3 17.48 13.89 -32.42
C ASP A 3 16.33 13.00 -31.89
N PRO A 4 16.36 11.66 -32.04
CA PRO A 4 15.29 10.78 -31.58
C PRO A 4 15.18 10.64 -30.05
N ASN A 5 16.11 11.21 -29.28
CA ASN A 5 16.19 11.08 -27.81
C ASN A 5 15.87 12.38 -27.05
N GLN A 6 15.04 13.27 -27.60
CA GLN A 6 14.54 14.41 -26.81
C GLN A 6 13.35 13.99 -25.96
N PRO A 7 13.41 14.15 -24.61
CA PRO A 7 12.26 13.94 -23.75
C PRO A 7 11.17 14.95 -24.13
N SER A 8 10.03 14.44 -24.58
CA SER A 8 8.84 15.24 -24.86
C SER A 8 8.01 15.37 -23.60
N ILE A 9 7.84 16.59 -23.09
CA ILE A 9 6.91 16.86 -21.99
C ILE A 9 5.50 16.44 -22.47
N PRO A 10 4.80 15.52 -21.78
CA PRO A 10 3.48 15.06 -22.19
C PRO A 10 2.44 16.19 -22.05
N ALA A 11 1.37 16.15 -22.84
CA ALA A 11 0.31 17.16 -22.75
C ALA A 11 -0.37 17.12 -21.36
N GLY A 12 -0.51 18.28 -20.71
CA GLY A 12 -0.98 18.33 -19.32
C GLY A 12 -1.04 19.73 -18.73
N TRP A 13 -1.56 19.81 -17.49
CA TRP A 13 -1.53 21.03 -16.67
C TRP A 13 -0.23 21.09 -15.87
N TYR A 14 0.48 22.21 -15.94
CA TYR A 14 1.75 22.42 -15.25
C TYR A 14 1.77 23.79 -14.56
N PRO A 15 2.53 23.98 -13.46
CA PRO A 15 2.60 25.27 -12.76
C PRO A 15 3.06 26.43 -13.65
N ASP A 16 2.39 27.58 -13.57
CA ASP A 16 2.67 28.76 -14.41
C ASP A 16 3.63 29.79 -13.78
N GLY A 17 4.09 29.54 -12.54
CA GLY A 17 4.95 30.44 -11.77
C GLY A 17 4.26 31.66 -11.14
N LEU A 18 2.94 31.83 -11.38
CA LEU A 18 2.12 32.93 -10.84
C LEU A 18 1.06 32.42 -9.85
N GLY A 19 1.19 31.16 -9.39
CA GLY A 19 0.24 30.50 -8.50
C GLY A 19 -0.94 29.87 -9.23
N GLY A 20 -0.85 29.69 -10.56
CA GLY A 20 -1.80 28.94 -11.36
C GLY A 20 -1.15 27.73 -12.05
N GLN A 21 -1.95 27.07 -12.88
CA GLN A 21 -1.51 26.03 -13.81
C GLN A 21 -1.79 26.51 -15.25
N ARG A 22 -0.91 26.16 -16.19
CA ARG A 22 -1.06 26.41 -17.62
C ARG A 22 -1.03 25.10 -18.38
N TRP A 23 -1.79 25.03 -19.48
CA TRP A 23 -1.86 23.81 -20.29
C TRP A 23 -0.74 23.76 -21.35
N TRP A 24 0.00 22.65 -21.36
CA TRP A 24 0.96 22.26 -22.40
C TRP A 24 0.30 21.24 -23.34
N ASP A 25 0.38 21.44 -24.65
CA ASP A 25 -0.27 20.56 -25.64
C ASP A 25 0.64 19.46 -26.23
N GLY A 26 1.88 19.37 -25.76
CA GLY A 26 2.91 18.47 -26.30
C GLY A 26 3.93 19.16 -27.21
N ALA A 27 3.65 20.39 -27.66
CA ALA A 27 4.55 21.16 -28.52
C ALA A 27 4.75 22.61 -28.03
N GLU A 28 3.72 23.26 -27.47
CA GLU A 28 3.79 24.61 -26.93
C GLU A 28 2.83 24.85 -25.75
N TRP A 29 3.10 25.94 -25.01
CA TRP A 29 2.21 26.42 -23.96
C TRP A 29 1.00 27.12 -24.57
N THR A 30 -0.20 26.66 -24.23
CA THR A 30 -1.45 27.24 -24.76
C THR A 30 -1.92 28.43 -23.90
N GLU A 31 -2.98 29.12 -24.34
CA GLU A 31 -3.60 30.21 -23.58
C GLU A 31 -4.49 29.74 -22.40
N HIS A 32 -4.68 28.43 -22.22
CA HIS A 32 -5.51 27.92 -21.13
C HIS A 32 -4.76 27.99 -19.80
N THR A 33 -5.35 28.70 -18.82
CA THR A 33 -4.83 28.84 -17.45
C THR A 33 -5.90 28.46 -16.42
N GLN A 34 -5.52 27.75 -15.36
CA GLN A 34 -6.34 27.48 -14.17
C GLN A 34 -5.72 28.15 -12.96
N HIS A 35 -6.48 29.00 -12.25
CA HIS A 35 -6.07 29.49 -10.94
C HIS A 35 -6.39 28.42 -9.91
N THR A 36 -5.40 27.91 -9.17
CA THR A 36 -5.67 27.06 -8.01
C THR A 36 -6.33 27.92 -6.94
N GLN A 37 -7.51 27.52 -6.52
CA GLN A 37 -8.32 28.23 -5.53
C GLN A 37 -7.76 27.97 -4.12
N HIS A 38 -6.48 28.28 -3.88
CA HIS A 38 -5.82 28.15 -2.58
C HIS A 38 -5.83 29.45 -1.76
N ASP A 39 -6.57 30.48 -2.19
CA ASP A 39 -6.79 31.73 -1.44
C ASP A 39 -8.16 31.77 -0.73
N GLN A 40 -8.66 30.64 -0.22
CA GLN A 40 -9.74 30.70 0.78
C GLN A 40 -9.11 30.73 2.19
N PRO A 41 -9.12 31.87 2.91
CA PRO A 41 -8.64 31.90 4.29
C PRO A 41 -9.43 30.93 5.16
N PRO A 42 -8.80 30.33 6.19
CA PRO A 42 -9.47 29.40 7.08
C PRO A 42 -10.71 30.05 7.70
N PRO A 43 -11.81 29.31 7.89
CA PRO A 43 -13.01 29.85 8.53
C PRO A 43 -12.66 30.40 9.93
N PRO A 44 -13.24 31.53 10.34
CA PRO A 44 -12.94 32.12 11.65
C PRO A 44 -13.34 31.15 12.78
N PRO A 45 -12.62 31.19 13.92
CA PRO A 45 -12.95 30.36 15.07
C PRO A 45 -14.38 30.63 15.56
N PRO A 46 -15.10 29.61 16.07
CA PRO A 46 -16.44 29.79 16.60
C PRO A 46 -16.44 30.75 17.80
N PRO A 47 -17.52 31.54 18.01
CA PRO A 47 -17.62 32.44 19.14
C PRO A 47 -17.62 31.68 20.48
N PRO A 48 -17.11 32.28 21.57
CA PRO A 48 -17.11 31.65 22.89
C PRO A 48 -18.55 31.41 23.36
N VAL A 49 -18.83 30.18 23.75
CA VAL A 49 -20.13 29.77 24.29
C VAL A 49 -20.32 30.39 25.68
N PRO A 50 -21.44 31.08 25.96
CA PRO A 50 -21.71 31.62 27.29
C PRO A 50 -21.92 30.48 28.31
N ALA A 51 -21.40 30.69 29.53
CA ALA A 51 -21.51 29.75 30.64
C ALA A 51 -22.99 29.45 31.01
N PRO A 52 -23.31 28.22 31.44
CA PRO A 52 -24.68 27.85 31.80
C PRO A 52 -25.13 28.56 33.08
N ALA A 53 -26.33 29.15 33.03
CA ALA A 53 -27.08 29.63 34.19
C ALA A 53 -27.67 28.45 34.98
N PRO A 54 -27.91 28.58 36.31
CA PRO A 54 -28.40 27.48 37.13
C PRO A 54 -29.83 27.08 36.77
N ALA A 55 -30.06 25.77 36.78
CA ALA A 55 -31.30 25.11 36.40
C ALA A 55 -32.48 25.46 37.31
N VAL A 56 -33.59 25.91 36.71
CA VAL A 56 -34.92 25.90 37.33
C VAL A 56 -35.57 24.56 37.02
N ILE A 57 -35.80 23.75 38.05
CA ILE A 57 -36.50 22.48 37.95
C ILE A 57 -38.00 22.77 37.74
N ALA A 58 -38.48 22.58 36.51
CA ALA A 58 -39.90 22.50 36.20
C ALA A 58 -40.37 21.03 36.31
N ARG A 59 -41.46 20.83 37.06
CA ARG A 59 -42.10 19.54 37.34
C ARG A 59 -42.73 18.95 36.06
N PRO A 60 -42.82 17.60 35.93
CA PRO A 60 -43.39 16.98 34.75
C PRO A 60 -44.93 17.05 34.75
N ASP A 61 -45.51 17.58 33.67
CA ASP A 61 -46.94 17.42 33.38
C ASP A 61 -47.20 16.02 32.81
N PRO A 62 -48.16 15.27 33.38
CA PRO A 62 -48.57 13.99 32.83
C PRO A 62 -49.62 14.24 31.74
N ASN A 63 -49.48 13.55 30.61
CA ASN A 63 -50.51 13.35 29.58
C ASN A 63 -50.48 14.29 28.35
N ARG A 64 -49.65 13.93 27.36
CA ARG A 64 -50.12 13.92 25.95
C ARG A 64 -49.23 13.08 25.01
N SER A 65 -49.89 12.08 24.43
CA SER A 65 -49.67 11.47 23.11
C SER A 65 -48.28 10.98 22.70
N ARG A 66 -48.16 9.65 22.66
CA ARG A 66 -47.53 8.84 21.60
C ARG A 66 -47.08 9.67 20.38
N THR A 67 -45.78 9.72 20.12
CA THR A 67 -45.08 9.31 18.87
C THR A 67 -43.59 9.71 19.01
N LEU A 68 -42.70 8.92 18.41
CA LEU A 68 -41.24 9.10 18.23
C LEU A 68 -40.31 8.32 19.18
N LEU A 69 -40.31 7.00 18.92
CA LEU A 69 -39.13 6.14 18.94
C LEU A 69 -38.08 6.64 17.93
N VAL A 70 -36.82 6.59 18.36
CA VAL A 70 -35.61 6.25 17.57
C VAL A 70 -35.14 7.28 16.53
N LEU A 71 -33.99 7.91 16.81
CA LEU A 71 -32.97 8.29 15.82
C LEU A 71 -31.64 8.57 16.57
N GLY A 72 -30.99 7.49 16.99
CA GLY A 72 -29.68 7.53 17.67
C GLY A 72 -28.99 6.16 17.75
N ALA A 73 -29.40 5.20 16.91
CA ALA A 73 -28.88 3.82 16.92
C ALA A 73 -28.48 3.32 15.53
N ALA A 74 -28.72 4.08 14.46
CA ALA A 74 -28.43 3.63 13.09
C ALA A 74 -26.94 3.73 12.72
N GLY A 75 -26.19 4.68 13.30
CA GLY A 75 -24.76 4.84 13.01
C GLY A 75 -23.89 3.78 13.69
N GLY A 76 -24.09 3.55 14.99
CA GLY A 76 -23.29 2.57 15.76
C GLY A 76 -23.60 1.12 15.41
N GLY A 77 -24.87 0.80 15.14
CA GLY A 77 -25.26 -0.54 14.70
C GLY A 77 -24.73 -0.87 13.31
N LEU A 78 -24.81 0.08 12.37
CA LEU A 78 -24.26 -0.11 11.02
C LEU A 78 -22.73 -0.24 11.08
N LEU A 79 -22.02 0.63 11.80
CA LEU A 79 -20.56 0.57 11.92
C LEU A 79 -20.09 -0.71 12.63
N ALA A 80 -20.76 -1.13 13.72
CA ALA A 80 -20.44 -2.37 14.42
C ALA A 80 -20.76 -3.60 13.58
N LEU A 81 -21.84 -3.57 12.79
CA LEU A 81 -22.19 -4.66 11.89
C LEU A 81 -21.25 -4.70 10.68
N LEU A 82 -20.80 -3.56 10.17
CA LEU A 82 -19.74 -3.45 9.15
C LEU A 82 -18.41 -3.99 9.69
N LEU A 83 -18.04 -3.65 10.93
CA LEU A 83 -16.87 -4.21 11.60
C LEU A 83 -17.00 -5.71 11.83
N VAL A 84 -18.16 -6.21 12.27
CA VAL A 84 -18.40 -7.65 12.44
C VAL A 84 -18.39 -8.38 11.10
N VAL A 85 -18.90 -7.77 10.03
CA VAL A 85 -18.83 -8.33 8.66
C VAL A 85 -17.41 -8.31 8.13
N LEU A 86 -16.62 -7.26 8.38
CA LEU A 86 -15.20 -7.21 8.00
C LEU A 86 -14.39 -8.25 8.78
N VAL A 87 -14.60 -8.36 10.09
CA VAL A 87 -13.94 -9.39 10.92
C VAL A 87 -14.40 -10.79 10.51
N ALA A 88 -15.70 -11.00 10.25
CA ALA A 88 -16.21 -12.27 9.78
C ALA A 88 -15.74 -12.60 8.35
N ALA A 89 -15.58 -11.62 7.47
CA ALA A 89 -15.00 -11.79 6.15
C ALA A 89 -13.52 -12.14 6.25
N ARG A 90 -12.76 -11.52 7.16
CA ARG A 90 -11.38 -11.91 7.47
C ARG A 90 -11.31 -13.34 8.05
N VAL A 91 -12.30 -13.75 8.83
CA VAL A 91 -12.36 -15.09 9.44
C VAL A 91 -12.95 -16.16 8.52
N LEU A 92 -13.68 -15.79 7.44
CA LEU A 92 -14.37 -16.74 6.55
C LEU A 92 -13.99 -16.63 5.07
N GLY A 93 -13.18 -15.65 4.65
CA GLY A 93 -12.91 -15.38 3.24
C GLY A 93 -11.82 -14.36 3.00
N GLY A 94 -10.69 -14.44 3.72
CA GLY A 94 -9.54 -13.55 3.56
C GLY A 94 -8.23 -14.28 3.37
N ASN A 95 -8.24 -15.40 2.63
CA ASN A 95 -7.05 -16.18 2.29
C ASN A 95 -7.19 -16.71 0.85
N ASP A 96 -7.88 -16.05 -0.07
CA ASP A 96 -7.84 -16.47 -1.47
C ASP A 96 -6.39 -16.40 -2.01
N PRO A 97 -6.05 -17.22 -3.03
CA PRO A 97 -4.68 -17.26 -3.54
C PRO A 97 -4.22 -15.90 -4.08
N GLU A 98 -5.12 -15.09 -4.64
CA GLU A 98 -4.82 -13.73 -5.09
C GLU A 98 -4.25 -12.86 -3.96
N SER A 99 -4.98 -12.76 -2.85
CA SER A 99 -4.56 -11.98 -1.69
C SER A 99 -3.24 -12.48 -1.11
N VAL A 100 -3.05 -13.80 -1.02
CA VAL A 100 -1.78 -14.41 -0.54
C VAL A 100 -0.61 -14.05 -1.46
N ALA A 101 -0.83 -14.00 -2.77
CA ALA A 101 0.21 -13.61 -3.73
C ALA A 101 0.64 -12.15 -3.52
N THR A 102 -0.33 -11.24 -3.42
CA THR A 102 -0.06 -9.81 -3.25
C THR A 102 0.53 -9.50 -1.88
N ASP A 103 0.05 -10.15 -0.82
CA ASP A 103 0.59 -9.98 0.54
C ASP A 103 2.03 -10.46 0.61
N TYR A 104 2.36 -11.60 -0.02
CA TYR A 104 3.73 -12.13 -0.06
C TYR A 104 4.69 -11.20 -0.82
N LEU A 105 4.28 -10.73 -2.00
CA LEU A 105 5.10 -9.82 -2.80
C LEU A 105 5.25 -8.47 -2.09
N GLY A 106 4.16 -7.92 -1.53
CA GLY A 106 4.18 -6.68 -0.77
C GLY A 106 5.13 -6.77 0.42
N ALA A 107 5.01 -7.82 1.24
CA ALA A 107 5.90 -8.05 2.37
C ALA A 107 7.38 -8.15 1.94
N THR A 108 7.66 -8.73 0.76
CA THR A 108 9.01 -8.79 0.20
C THR A 108 9.57 -7.40 -0.14
N PHE A 109 8.75 -6.50 -0.71
CA PHE A 109 9.17 -5.12 -1.00
C PHE A 109 9.31 -4.26 0.26
N GLU A 110 8.46 -4.48 1.25
CA GLU A 110 8.46 -3.73 2.51
C GLU A 110 9.54 -4.23 3.49
N GLY A 111 10.19 -5.35 3.20
CA GLY A 111 11.13 -5.98 4.13
C GLY A 111 10.45 -6.59 5.36
N ASP A 112 9.16 -6.95 5.26
CA ASP A 112 8.44 -7.65 6.32
C ASP A 112 8.75 -9.15 6.26
N HIS A 113 9.94 -9.48 6.75
CA HIS A 113 10.49 -10.84 6.79
C HIS A 113 9.62 -11.82 7.59
N GLU A 114 8.88 -11.34 8.60
CA GLU A 114 7.97 -12.18 9.38
C GLU A 114 6.80 -12.62 8.51
N ALA A 115 6.14 -11.67 7.83
CA ALA A 115 5.06 -11.97 6.90
C ALA A 115 5.51 -12.85 5.73
N VAL A 116 6.68 -12.57 5.13
CA VAL A 116 7.27 -13.43 4.09
C VAL A 116 7.41 -14.86 4.60
N CYS A 117 7.97 -15.06 5.80
CA CYS A 117 8.15 -16.38 6.40
C CYS A 117 6.82 -17.10 6.68
N GLU A 118 5.82 -16.40 7.22
CA GLU A 118 4.52 -16.96 7.56
C GLU A 118 3.68 -17.37 6.35
N LEU A 119 3.82 -16.66 5.22
CA LEU A 119 3.06 -16.91 4.00
C LEU A 119 3.58 -18.11 3.18
N LEU A 120 4.75 -18.65 3.53
CA LEU A 120 5.32 -19.82 2.87
C LEU A 120 4.69 -21.13 3.39
N VAL A 121 4.66 -22.15 2.54
CA VAL A 121 4.39 -23.55 2.96
C VAL A 121 5.44 -24.03 3.96
N GLU A 122 5.07 -24.93 4.87
CA GLU A 122 5.92 -25.44 5.95
C GLU A 122 7.30 -25.89 5.44
N GLU A 123 7.35 -26.69 4.38
CA GLU A 123 8.62 -27.18 3.82
C GLU A 123 9.58 -26.04 3.43
N ARG A 124 9.07 -24.96 2.83
CA ARG A 124 9.89 -23.84 2.38
C ARG A 124 10.23 -22.90 3.54
N ARG A 125 9.28 -22.69 4.46
CA ARG A 125 9.49 -21.93 5.68
C ARG A 125 10.61 -22.56 6.51
N ASP A 126 10.55 -23.86 6.77
CA ASP A 126 11.56 -24.59 7.54
C ASP A 126 12.94 -24.50 6.88
N ALA A 127 13.02 -24.63 5.56
CA ALA A 127 14.28 -24.48 4.83
C ALA A 127 14.89 -23.08 5.01
N LEU A 128 14.06 -22.04 4.97
CA LEU A 128 14.45 -20.65 5.16
C LEU A 128 14.90 -20.38 6.61
N LEU A 129 14.17 -20.89 7.60
CA LEU A 129 14.52 -20.73 9.02
C LEU A 129 15.83 -21.47 9.38
N VAL A 130 16.05 -22.66 8.82
CA VAL A 130 17.29 -23.43 9.02
C VAL A 130 18.51 -22.71 8.44
N ASP A 131 18.37 -22.07 7.27
CA ASP A 131 19.46 -21.32 6.64
C ASP A 131 19.84 -20.07 7.44
N ALA A 132 18.83 -19.37 7.99
CA ALA A 132 19.04 -18.22 8.85
C ALA A 132 19.62 -18.59 10.24
N GLY A 133 19.31 -19.79 10.75
CA GLY A 133 19.63 -20.16 12.13
C GLY A 133 18.54 -19.76 13.15
N ALA A 134 17.37 -19.37 12.66
CA ALA A 134 16.22 -18.85 13.41
C ALA A 134 15.34 -19.93 14.08
N GLY A 135 15.74 -21.21 14.00
CA GLY A 135 14.96 -22.30 14.60
C GLY A 135 13.63 -22.52 13.88
N ASP A 136 12.52 -22.40 14.62
CA ASP A 136 11.15 -22.62 14.13
C ASP A 136 10.28 -21.35 14.27
N ASP A 137 10.90 -20.16 14.40
CA ASP A 137 10.21 -18.90 14.74
C ASP A 137 10.44 -17.82 13.67
N CYS A 138 9.37 -17.42 12.98
CA CYS A 138 9.43 -16.38 11.95
C CYS A 138 9.78 -15.00 12.53
N GLY A 139 9.46 -14.73 13.79
CA GLY A 139 9.84 -13.47 14.45
C GLY A 139 11.35 -13.39 14.67
N GLN A 140 11.96 -14.46 15.14
CA GLN A 140 13.42 -14.57 15.26
C GLN A 140 14.10 -14.43 13.90
N TYR A 141 13.55 -15.05 12.84
CA TYR A 141 14.05 -14.86 11.49
C TYR A 141 13.98 -13.40 11.05
N ALA A 142 12.86 -12.73 11.30
CA ALA A 142 12.68 -11.34 10.92
C ALA A 142 13.65 -10.41 11.66
N ASP A 143 13.90 -10.65 12.94
CA ASP A 143 14.89 -9.90 13.73
C ASP A 143 16.31 -10.13 13.20
N GLU A 144 16.69 -11.38 12.89
CA GLU A 144 18.00 -11.71 12.32
C GLU A 144 18.22 -11.10 10.93
N GLN A 145 17.18 -11.05 10.07
CA GLN A 145 17.26 -10.39 8.77
C GLN A 145 17.39 -8.87 8.91
N ARG A 146 16.63 -8.24 9.82
CA ARG A 146 16.75 -6.80 10.08
C ARG A 146 18.15 -6.43 10.56
N ASP A 147 18.70 -7.15 11.54
CA ASP A 147 20.06 -6.90 12.02
C ASP A 147 21.09 -7.02 10.88
N ARG A 148 20.92 -7.99 9.99
CA ARG A 148 21.80 -8.17 8.82
C ARG A 148 21.66 -7.05 7.81
N GLU A 149 20.43 -6.64 7.49
CA GLU A 149 20.16 -5.52 6.59
C GLU A 149 20.71 -4.22 7.13
N ASP A 150 20.58 -3.96 8.44
CA ASP A 150 21.17 -2.78 9.09
C ASP A 150 22.70 -2.77 8.95
N GLU A 151 23.37 -3.90 9.21
CA GLU A 151 24.83 -4.01 9.04
C GLU A 151 25.28 -3.85 7.58
N GLU A 152 24.51 -4.39 6.62
CA GLU A 152 24.80 -4.24 5.19
C GLU A 152 24.51 -2.82 4.70
N SER A 153 23.44 -2.17 5.21
CA SER A 153 23.07 -0.78 4.94
C SER A 153 24.14 0.18 5.44
N ASP A 154 24.61 0.02 6.68
CA ASP A 154 25.70 0.82 7.26
C ASP A 154 26.97 0.72 6.41
N ARG A 155 27.33 -0.51 5.98
CA ARG A 155 28.50 -0.73 5.10
C ARG A 155 28.31 -0.05 3.74
N TYR A 156 27.11 -0.13 3.18
CA TYR A 156 26.79 0.47 1.89
C TYR A 156 26.84 2.00 1.98
N GLU A 157 26.33 2.60 3.04
CA GLU A 157 26.42 4.04 3.29
C GLU A 157 27.87 4.50 3.46
N ASP A 158 28.71 3.73 4.17
CA ASP A 158 30.14 4.03 4.31
C ASP A 158 30.89 4.00 2.96
N ASP A 159 30.56 3.03 2.10
CA ASP A 159 31.24 2.83 0.80
C ASP A 159 30.75 3.81 -0.29
N TYR A 160 29.45 4.10 -0.32
CA TYR A 160 28.80 4.86 -1.41
C TYR A 160 28.25 6.23 -0.99
N GLY A 161 28.17 6.52 0.31
CA GLY A 161 27.67 7.78 0.85
C GLY A 161 26.15 7.97 0.71
N VAL A 162 25.42 6.88 0.47
CA VAL A 162 23.96 6.85 0.28
C VAL A 162 23.35 5.74 1.14
N SER A 163 22.28 6.03 1.87
CA SER A 163 21.61 5.01 2.69
C SER A 163 20.69 4.13 1.84
N VAL A 164 20.59 2.85 2.20
CA VAL A 164 19.66 1.92 1.51
C VAL A 164 18.21 2.36 1.71
N ASP A 165 17.88 2.94 2.87
CA ASP A 165 16.55 3.47 3.17
C ASP A 165 16.16 4.65 2.28
N ASP A 166 17.09 5.58 2.03
CA ASP A 166 16.84 6.70 1.10
C ASP A 166 16.63 6.19 -0.33
N ILE A 167 17.40 5.18 -0.74
CA ILE A 167 17.23 4.53 -2.05
C ILE A 167 15.85 3.86 -2.11
N ARG A 168 15.49 3.05 -1.11
CA ARG A 168 14.19 2.36 -1.01
C ARG A 168 13.02 3.33 -1.01
N ALA A 169 13.13 4.46 -0.30
CA ALA A 169 12.11 5.50 -0.26
C ALA A 169 11.87 6.17 -1.64
N GLY A 170 12.83 6.06 -2.55
CA GLY A 170 12.66 6.48 -3.94
C GLY A 170 11.85 5.52 -4.81
N PHE A 171 11.55 4.30 -4.34
CA PHE A 171 10.78 3.32 -5.10
C PHE A 171 9.32 3.28 -4.65
N ASP A 172 8.42 3.51 -5.61
CA ASP A 172 7.00 3.18 -5.49
C ASP A 172 6.75 1.87 -6.23
N TYR A 173 5.88 1.01 -5.69
CA TYR A 173 5.46 -0.22 -6.36
C TYR A 173 3.95 -0.38 -6.35
N ASP A 174 3.45 -1.04 -7.41
CA ASP A 174 2.05 -1.41 -7.59
C ASP A 174 1.99 -2.88 -7.98
N LEU A 175 1.07 -3.62 -7.37
CA LEU A 175 0.87 -5.05 -7.60
C LEU A 175 -0.55 -5.25 -8.13
N GLU A 176 -0.66 -5.68 -9.39
CA GLU A 176 -1.93 -6.00 -10.03
C GLU A 176 -1.98 -7.49 -10.36
N VAL A 177 -2.98 -8.21 -9.84
CA VAL A 177 -3.19 -9.60 -10.23
C VAL A 177 -3.82 -9.63 -11.61
N THR A 178 -3.12 -10.23 -12.57
CA THR A 178 -3.54 -10.27 -13.97
C THR A 178 -4.24 -11.57 -14.36
N ASP A 179 -3.89 -12.69 -13.70
CA ASP A 179 -4.48 -14.00 -13.96
C ASP A 179 -4.44 -14.91 -12.72
N VAL A 180 -5.45 -15.77 -12.59
CA VAL A 180 -5.54 -16.78 -11.53
C VAL A 180 -6.02 -18.10 -12.17
N ASP A 181 -5.12 -19.07 -12.26
CA ASP A 181 -5.39 -20.43 -12.73
C ASP A 181 -5.57 -21.38 -11.54
N GLU A 182 -6.81 -21.53 -11.07
CA GLU A 182 -7.16 -22.48 -10.01
C GLU A 182 -7.14 -23.93 -10.53
N ARG A 183 -6.25 -24.74 -9.96
CA ARG A 183 -6.03 -26.16 -10.33
C ARG A 183 -6.64 -27.08 -9.28
N GLY A 184 -7.98 -27.07 -9.18
CA GLY A 184 -8.71 -27.84 -8.17
C GLY A 184 -9.03 -26.99 -6.94
N ASP A 185 -9.10 -27.62 -5.77
CA ASP A 185 -9.52 -26.96 -4.51
C ASP A 185 -8.33 -26.54 -3.62
N ASP A 186 -7.10 -26.92 -3.99
CA ASP A 186 -5.89 -26.88 -3.17
C ASP A 186 -4.63 -26.36 -3.88
N GLU A 187 -4.72 -25.97 -5.15
CA GLU A 187 -3.61 -25.40 -5.92
C GLU A 187 -4.10 -24.27 -6.83
N ALA A 188 -3.32 -23.19 -6.93
CA ALA A 188 -3.54 -22.08 -7.84
C ALA A 188 -2.20 -21.55 -8.36
N ILE A 189 -2.17 -21.12 -9.61
CA ILE A 189 -1.09 -20.31 -10.16
C ILE A 189 -1.60 -18.88 -10.30
N VAL A 190 -0.94 -17.94 -9.64
CA VAL A 190 -1.32 -16.52 -9.66
C VAL A 190 -0.26 -15.74 -10.43
N GLU A 191 -0.68 -15.00 -11.45
CA GLU A 191 0.17 -14.07 -12.19
C GLU A 191 -0.07 -12.65 -11.67
N VAL A 192 0.99 -12.00 -11.24
CA VAL A 192 0.97 -10.62 -10.73
C VAL A 192 1.86 -9.76 -11.62
N GLU A 193 1.30 -8.71 -12.20
CA GLU A 193 2.07 -7.63 -12.81
C GLU A 193 2.53 -6.68 -11.70
N GLN A 194 3.84 -6.61 -11.53
CA GLN A 194 4.50 -5.66 -10.65
C GLN A 194 4.97 -4.48 -11.48
N THR A 195 4.50 -3.27 -11.14
CA THR A 195 5.06 -2.02 -11.64
C THR A 195 5.91 -1.40 -10.55
N THR A 196 7.15 -1.04 -10.86
CA THR A 196 8.03 -0.29 -9.97
C THR A 196 8.39 1.03 -10.63
N ASP A 197 8.16 2.13 -9.94
CA ASP A 197 8.48 3.49 -10.33
C ASP A 197 9.59 4.02 -9.40
N TYR A 198 10.65 4.60 -9.97
CA TYR A 198 11.70 5.26 -9.20
C TYR A 198 11.56 6.78 -9.33
N SER A 199 11.42 7.45 -8.20
CA SER A 199 11.26 8.90 -8.07
C SER A 199 12.38 9.56 -7.25
N GLY A 200 13.46 8.81 -6.98
CA GLY A 200 14.64 9.28 -6.25
C GLY A 200 15.60 10.11 -7.08
N ASP A 201 16.90 9.96 -6.82
CA ASP A 201 17.96 10.79 -7.42
C ASP A 201 18.20 10.44 -8.90
N ASP A 202 18.16 11.43 -9.78
CA ASP A 202 18.33 11.26 -11.23
C ASP A 202 19.70 10.67 -11.62
N ASP A 203 20.77 10.96 -10.86
CA ASP A 203 22.10 10.41 -11.12
C ASP A 203 22.13 8.91 -10.78
N PHE A 204 21.46 8.49 -9.69
CA PHE A 204 21.27 7.07 -9.36
C PHE A 204 20.45 6.35 -10.44
N ALA A 205 19.33 6.95 -10.89
CA ALA A 205 18.52 6.35 -11.95
C ALA A 205 19.32 6.19 -13.25
N ALA A 206 20.12 7.18 -13.62
CA ALA A 206 20.93 7.14 -14.83
C ALA A 206 22.08 6.11 -14.76
N GLU A 207 22.72 5.95 -13.60
CA GLU A 207 23.87 5.07 -13.43
C GLU A 207 23.49 3.61 -13.13
N VAL A 208 22.47 3.40 -12.29
CA VAL A 208 22.10 2.06 -11.79
C VAL A 208 20.91 1.46 -12.53
N LEU A 209 19.93 2.29 -12.90
CA LEU A 209 18.70 1.84 -13.56
C LEU A 209 18.73 2.04 -15.09
N ASP A 210 19.90 2.37 -15.67
CA ASP A 210 20.07 2.70 -17.09
C ASP A 210 19.10 3.81 -17.58
N GLY A 211 18.70 4.71 -16.68
CA GLY A 211 17.75 5.79 -16.94
C GLY A 211 16.29 5.34 -17.04
N VAL A 212 15.96 4.12 -16.60
CA VAL A 212 14.58 3.61 -16.53
C VAL A 212 13.96 4.07 -15.21
N ASP A 213 12.97 4.95 -15.30
CA ASP A 213 12.17 5.47 -14.19
C ASP A 213 10.97 4.57 -13.86
N ARG A 214 10.53 3.73 -14.82
CA ARG A 214 9.45 2.75 -14.61
C ARG A 214 9.79 1.40 -15.22
N GLN A 215 9.71 0.36 -14.40
CA GLN A 215 9.83 -1.03 -14.82
C GLN A 215 8.52 -1.79 -14.58
N ARG A 216 8.17 -2.70 -15.49
CA ARG A 216 7.10 -3.68 -15.27
C ARG A 216 7.63 -5.09 -15.43
N THR A 217 7.25 -5.96 -14.50
CA THR A 217 7.65 -7.36 -14.48
C THR A 217 6.44 -8.21 -14.11
N THR A 218 6.23 -9.31 -14.81
CA THR A 218 5.22 -10.30 -14.43
C THR A 218 5.87 -11.38 -13.58
N VAL A 219 5.33 -11.60 -12.39
CA VAL A 219 5.72 -12.67 -11.47
C VAL A 219 4.62 -13.73 -11.45
N ARG A 220 5.00 -15.00 -11.45
CA ARG A 220 4.08 -16.13 -11.36
C ARG A 220 4.35 -16.88 -10.06
N LEU A 221 3.34 -17.03 -9.23
CA LEU A 221 3.43 -17.70 -7.93
C LEU A 221 2.61 -18.97 -7.98
N LYS A 222 3.18 -20.08 -7.50
CA LYS A 222 2.42 -21.27 -7.17
C LYS A 222 2.00 -21.18 -5.72
N ILE A 223 0.69 -21.25 -5.49
CA ILE A 223 0.06 -21.16 -4.19
C ILE A 223 -0.71 -22.45 -3.96
N VAL A 224 -0.60 -23.02 -2.78
CA VAL A 224 -1.26 -24.28 -2.41
C VAL A 224 -1.94 -24.16 -1.07
N LYS A 225 -2.89 -25.04 -0.80
CA LYS A 225 -3.62 -25.06 0.46
C LYS A 225 -2.95 -25.98 1.46
N GLU A 226 -2.51 -25.42 2.58
CA GLU A 226 -1.91 -26.12 3.72
C GLU A 226 -2.80 -25.90 4.94
N ASP A 227 -3.29 -26.97 5.55
CA ASP A 227 -4.21 -26.93 6.71
C ASP A 227 -5.48 -26.06 6.55
N GLY A 228 -5.88 -25.82 5.29
CA GLY A 228 -7.05 -25.01 4.96
C GLY A 228 -6.74 -23.56 4.59
N ASP A 229 -5.48 -23.14 4.73
CA ASP A 229 -4.99 -21.81 4.39
C ASP A 229 -4.14 -21.84 3.13
N TRP A 230 -4.26 -20.83 2.29
CA TRP A 230 -3.43 -20.71 1.09
C TRP A 230 -2.03 -20.19 1.45
N LYS A 231 -1.00 -20.79 0.86
CA LYS A 231 0.42 -20.53 1.15
C LYS A 231 1.23 -20.57 -0.13
N VAL A 232 2.28 -19.75 -0.19
CA VAL A 232 3.21 -19.70 -1.32
C VAL A 232 4.12 -20.92 -1.29
N ALA A 233 3.95 -21.81 -2.28
CA ALA A 233 4.81 -22.97 -2.48
C ALA A 233 6.03 -22.63 -3.36
N ASP A 234 5.82 -21.80 -4.37
CA ASP A 234 6.87 -21.33 -5.27
C ASP A 234 6.68 -19.87 -5.69
N PRO A 235 7.52 -18.93 -5.22
CA PRO A 235 7.38 -17.50 -5.54
C PRO A 235 7.82 -17.13 -6.96
N PHE A 236 8.51 -18.05 -7.66
CA PHE A 236 9.00 -17.84 -9.03
C PHE A 236 8.66 -19.05 -9.91
N TYR A 237 7.37 -19.38 -9.99
CA TYR A 237 6.89 -20.54 -10.72
C TYR A 237 7.13 -20.42 -12.23
N THR A 238 8.00 -21.27 -12.77
CA THR A 238 8.32 -21.30 -14.21
C THR A 238 7.64 -22.45 -14.96
N GLY A 239 6.72 -23.18 -14.31
CA GLY A 239 6.04 -24.34 -14.91
C GLY A 239 4.91 -23.96 -15.86
N ASP A 240 4.47 -24.95 -16.66
CA ASP A 240 3.28 -24.87 -17.51
C ASP A 240 1.99 -25.19 -16.73
#